data_AF-A0A4R6T2C0-F1
#
_entry.id   AF-A0A4R6T2C0-F1
#
_cell.length_a   1.000
_cell.length_b   1.000
_cell.length_c   1.000
_cell.angle_alpha   90.00
_cell.angle_beta   90.00
_cell.angle_gamma   90.00
#
_symmetry.space_group_name_H-M   'P 1'
#
loop_
_entity.id
_entity.type
_entity.pdbx_description
1 polymer ?
#
loop_
_entity_poly.entity_id
_entity_poly.type
_entity_poly.pdbx_seq_one_letter_code
_entity_poly.pdbx_strand_id
1 'polypeptide(L)' 'MGFDKDFVIIDDEKSLNTLPKDNKDRFVLTSGSVGLTVELADVAISILKTGPLRSE' A
#
# COMPACT_ATOMS: atom_id res chain seq x y z
N MET A 1 22.38 0.46 8.60
CA MET A 1 21.14 -0.25 8.97
C MET A 1 20.00 0.46 8.27
N GLY A 2 19.61 -0.02 7.09
CA GLY A 2 18.44 0.50 6.40
C GLY A 2 17.20 -0.17 6.98
N PHE A 3 16.24 0.62 7.47
CA PHE A 3 14.89 0.09 7.65
C PHE A 3 14.33 -0.07 6.25
N ASP A 4 14.29 -1.30 5.72
CA ASP A 4 13.30 -1.62 4.71
C ASP A 4 11.95 -1.40 5.38
N LYS A 5 11.37 -0.23 5.14
CA LYS A 5 10.08 0.11 5.72
C LYS A 5 9.05 -0.66 4.90
N ASP A 6 8.64 -1.81 5.42
CA ASP A 6 7.46 -2.52 4.94
C ASP A 6 6.23 -1.70 5.34
N PHE A 7 5.83 -0.77 4.47
CA PHE A 7 4.63 0.02 4.65
C PHE A 7 3.75 -0.03 3.41
N VAL A 8 2.47 0.24 3.65
CA VAL A 8 1.44 0.50 2.65
C VAL A 8 0.74 1.80 3.03
N ILE A 9 0.47 2.64 2.05
CA ILE A 9 -0.28 3.89 2.22
C ILE A 9 -1.73 3.60 1.82
N ILE A 10 -2.67 3.92 2.70
CA ILE A 10 -4.10 3.81 2.46
C ILE A 10 -4.67 5.23 2.56
N ASP A 11 -5.32 5.69 1.50
CA ASP A 11 -5.91 7.02 1.45
C ASP A 11 -7.09 7.05 0.46
N ASP A 12 -7.96 8.05 0.55
CA ASP A 12 -9.04 8.27 -0.42
C ASP A 12 -8.73 9.40 -1.41
N GLU A 13 -7.67 10.18 -1.16
CA GLU A 13 -7.28 11.27 -2.05
C GLU A 13 -6.46 10.81 -3.27
N LYS A 14 -6.97 11.14 -4.46
CA LYS A 14 -6.28 10.94 -5.74
C LYS A 14 -5.08 11.88 -5.92
N SER A 15 -4.89 12.87 -5.04
CA SER A 15 -3.76 13.82 -5.06
C SER A 15 -2.41 13.09 -4.87
N LEU A 16 -2.42 11.92 -4.21
CA LEU A 16 -1.29 11.02 -4.06
C LEU A 16 -0.86 10.30 -5.36
N ASN A 17 -1.54 10.50 -6.49
CA ASN A 17 -1.06 10.06 -7.80
C ASN A 17 0.24 10.74 -8.26
N THR A 18 0.71 11.75 -7.53
CA THR A 18 2.00 12.43 -7.77
C THR A 18 3.17 11.79 -7.03
N LEU A 19 2.94 10.74 -6.22
CA LEU A 19 3.99 10.03 -5.52
C LEU A 19 5.04 9.45 -6.50
N PRO A 20 6.33 9.39 -6.09
CA PRO A 20 7.35 8.63 -6.82
C PRO A 20 6.88 7.20 -7.07
N LYS A 21 7.30 6.61 -8.20
CA LYS A 21 6.83 5.28 -8.64
C LYS A 21 6.97 4.22 -7.55
N ASP A 22 8.08 4.24 -6.81
CA ASP A 22 8.39 3.30 -5.73
C ASP A 22 7.38 3.36 -4.56
N ASN A 23 6.71 4.49 -4.38
CA ASN A 23 5.65 4.66 -3.38
C ASN A 23 4.26 4.36 -3.94
N LYS A 24 4.05 4.47 -5.26
CA LYS A 24 2.79 4.11 -5.92
C LYS A 24 2.52 2.62 -5.84
N ASP A 25 3.56 1.80 -5.97
CA ASP A 25 3.45 0.35 -5.84
C ASP A 25 3.11 -0.08 -4.39
N ARG A 26 3.13 0.86 -3.44
CA ARG A 26 2.77 0.70 -2.03
C ARG A 26 1.49 1.44 -1.65
N PHE A 27 0.68 1.87 -2.62
CA PHE A 27 -0.52 2.68 -2.38
C PHE A 27 -1.81 1.91 -2.69
N VAL A 28 -2.76 1.96 -1.75
CA VAL A 28 -4.13 1.43 -1.92
C VAL A 28 -5.11 2.60 -1.83
N LEU A 29 -5.73 2.92 -2.97
CA LEU A 29 -6.74 3.97 -3.05
C LEU A 29 -8.10 3.44 -2.57
N THR A 30 -8.70 4.14 -1.63
CA THR A 30 -10.05 3.88 -1.11
C THR A 30 -11.05 4.91 -1.66
N SER A 31 -12.34 4.70 -1.40
CA SER A 31 -13.37 5.71 -1.63
C SER A 31 -13.75 6.35 -0.29
N GLY A 32 -13.80 7.67 -0.18
CA GLY A 32 -14.17 8.34 1.07
C GLY A 32 -15.56 7.98 1.62
N SER A 33 -16.46 7.50 0.76
CA SER A 33 -17.80 7.04 1.17
C SER A 33 -17.86 5.57 1.64
N VAL A 34 -16.85 4.77 1.34
CA VAL A 34 -16.83 3.32 1.61
C VAL A 34 -15.69 2.93 2.57
N GLY A 35 -14.56 3.65 2.49
CA GLY A 35 -13.35 3.39 3.27
C GLY A 35 -12.61 2.14 2.82
N LEU A 36 -11.93 1.51 3.78
CA LEU A 36 -11.19 0.27 3.60
C LEU A 36 -12.14 -0.93 3.66
N THR A 37 -12.36 -1.60 2.52
CA THR A 37 -13.10 -2.87 2.48
C THR A 37 -12.19 -4.05 2.79
N VAL A 38 -12.78 -5.23 3.03
CA VAL A 38 -12.01 -6.47 3.26
C VAL A 38 -11.11 -6.78 2.06
N GLU A 39 -11.61 -6.61 0.84
CA GLU A 39 -10.86 -6.85 -0.38
C GLU A 39 -9.67 -5.90 -0.52
N LEU A 40 -9.85 -4.62 -0.16
CA LEU A 40 -8.77 -3.63 -0.15
C LEU A 40 -7.75 -3.91 0.96
N ALA A 41 -8.20 -4.44 2.09
CA ALA A 41 -7.31 -4.89 3.17
C ALA A 41 -6.45 -6.08 2.75
N ASP A 42 -7.01 -7.05 2.02
CA ASP A 42 -6.26 -8.19 1.47
C ASP A 42 -5.18 -7.73 0.47
N VAL A 43 -5.50 -6.74 -0.37
CA VAL A 43 -4.51 -6.10 -1.27
C VAL A 43 -3.40 -5.43 -0.47
N ALA A 44 -3.75 -4.64 0.55
CA ALA A 44 -2.76 -3.96 1.40
C ALA A 44 -1.82 -4.96 2.10
N ILE A 45 -2.36 -6.08 2.59
CA ILE A 45 -1.58 -7.16 3.21
C ILE A 45 -0.66 -7.83 2.17
N SER A 46 -1.12 -8.03 0.94
CA SER A 46 -0.30 -8.59 -0.15
C SER A 46 0.91 -7.70 -0.47
N ILE A 47 0.71 -6.38 -0.52
CA ILE A 47 1.79 -5.39 -0.71
C ILE A 47 2.82 -5.48 0.42
N LEU A 48 2.38 -5.63 1.67
CA LEU A 48 3.29 -5.78 2.82
C LEU A 48 4.07 -7.10 2.77
N LYS A 49 3.48 -8.17 2.25
CA LYS A 49 4.11 -9.50 2.17
C LYS A 49 5.03 -9.68 0.98
N THR A 50 4.88 -8.88 -0.07
CA THR A 50 5.72 -8.89 -1.28
C THR A 50 7.01 -8.07 -1.15
N GLY A 51 7.29 -7.52 0.04
CA GLY A 51 8.62 -7.03 0.43
C GLY A 51 9.73 -8.08 0.22
N PRO A 52 11.01 -7.66 0.13
CA PRO A 52 12.10 -8.47 -0.45
C PRO A 52 12.11 -9.89 0.12
N LEU A 53 11.73 -10.84 -0.74
CA LEU A 53 11.81 -12.31 -0.59
C LEU A 53 11.87 -12.79 0.86
N ARG A 54 10.72 -12.90 1.52
CA ARG A 54 10.59 -13.82 2.64
C ARG A 54 10.63 -15.24 2.08
N SER A 55 11.83 -15.80 1.95
CA SER A 55 12.01 -17.25 1.92
C SER A 55 11.56 -17.79 3.27
N GLU A 56 10.39 -18.44 3.27
CA GLU A 56 9.95 -19.30 4.39
C GLU A 56 10.97 -20.40 4.68
#